data_AF-A1D0F5-F1
#
_entry.id   AF-A1D0F5-F1
#
_cell.length_a   1.000
_cell.length_b   1.000
_cell.length_c   1.000
_cell.angle_alpha   90.00
_cell.angle_beta   90.00
_cell.angle_gamma   90.00
#
_symmetry.space_group_name_H-M   'P 1'
#
loop_
_entity.id
_entity.type
_entity.pdbx_description
1 polymer ?
#
loop_
_entity_poly.entity_id
_entity_poly.type
_entity_poly.pdbx_seq_one_letter_code
_entity_poly.pdbx_strand_id
1 'polypeptide(L)'
;MPSISDRLTVIITTSPAPSNPATDLIASVLQSFQQHCAGLTDARVVVVFDTFARITSQPRLKKGHASPELAESYALYKRNIKQLILQTYRHEQDGQGQTVSESHAEAEFGFDGRVELLISQTDSRKITFIEPVARLGFGLAVRSALRVVETPYVWVQQHDWALEADIPLEPLLEIMQGSEGDDAVPVKYVSLPSVRMKRYAVSPHVTDHAGLRELTTSLKRDFVAQSQPEQKISLTPLFFWFDKPHVAATAHYLARVFPTRLAMRRGEFIEDKIGQRARAQMKEGQWAKWATWLYYPDDGDLLCLRHLMGRTWRGFAGPINVKDGLNVAEDDES
;
A
#
# COMPACT_ATOMS: atom_id res chain seq x y z
N MET A 1 -18.74 18.11 -2.34
CA MET A 1 -17.93 17.25 -1.44
C MET A 1 -16.46 17.65 -1.58
N PRO A 2 -15.61 17.43 -0.57
CA PRO A 2 -14.17 17.67 -0.70
C PRO A 2 -13.60 16.87 -1.88
N SER A 3 -12.58 17.39 -2.56
CA SER A 3 -11.96 16.64 -3.65
C SER A 3 -11.31 15.35 -3.14
N ILE A 4 -11.00 14.40 -4.02
CA ILE A 4 -10.22 13.21 -3.64
C ILE A 4 -8.85 13.62 -3.07
N SER A 5 -8.19 14.60 -3.68
CA SER A 5 -6.94 15.20 -3.19
C SER A 5 -7.03 15.68 -1.73
N ASP A 6 -8.19 16.17 -1.28
CA ASP A 6 -8.38 16.65 0.10
C ASP A 6 -8.58 15.52 1.11
N ARG A 7 -9.01 14.34 0.64
CA ARG A 7 -9.37 13.20 1.50
C ARG A 7 -8.35 12.07 1.48
N LEU A 8 -7.61 11.90 0.39
CA LEU A 8 -6.74 10.76 0.17
C LEU A 8 -5.34 11.16 -0.29
N THR A 9 -4.33 10.49 0.29
CA THR A 9 -2.96 10.50 -0.23
C THR A 9 -2.55 9.08 -0.62
N VAL A 10 -2.08 8.89 -1.85
CA VAL A 10 -1.48 7.65 -2.33
C VAL A 10 -0.02 7.59 -1.88
N ILE A 11 0.35 6.53 -1.16
CA ILE A 11 1.73 6.23 -0.79
C ILE A 11 2.24 5.13 -1.70
N ILE A 12 3.17 5.44 -2.60
CA ILE A 12 3.84 4.46 -3.43
C ILE A 12 5.21 4.17 -2.84
N THR A 13 5.47 2.91 -2.51
CA THR A 13 6.80 2.48 -2.08
C THR A 13 7.48 1.72 -3.22
N THR A 14 8.71 2.11 -3.53
CA THR A 14 9.54 1.43 -4.53
C THR A 14 10.94 1.19 -3.99
N SER A 15 11.60 0.14 -4.48
CA SER A 15 12.95 -0.25 -4.10
C SER A 15 13.74 -0.75 -5.31
N PRO A 16 15.06 -1.02 -5.20
CA PRO A 16 15.85 -1.55 -6.30
C PRO A 16 15.27 -2.87 -6.85
N ALA A 17 15.12 -2.93 -8.18
CA ALA A 17 14.59 -4.07 -8.92
C ALA A 17 15.46 -4.35 -10.17
N PRO A 18 15.49 -5.59 -10.68
CA PRO A 18 16.35 -5.95 -11.82
C PRO A 18 16.06 -5.15 -13.10
N SER A 19 14.84 -4.66 -13.27
CA SER A 19 14.43 -3.85 -14.43
C SER A 19 14.97 -2.42 -14.42
N ASN A 20 15.56 -1.95 -13.31
CA ASN A 20 16.05 -0.58 -13.22
C ASN A 20 17.17 -0.36 -14.27
N PRO A 21 17.09 0.73 -15.07
CA PRO A 21 16.38 1.98 -14.77
C PRO A 21 14.98 2.13 -15.39
N ALA A 22 14.42 1.08 -16.01
CA ALA A 22 13.11 1.15 -16.65
C ALA A 22 11.98 1.43 -15.64
N THR A 23 10.98 2.18 -16.06
CA THR A 23 9.84 2.59 -15.23
C THR A 23 8.64 1.66 -15.37
N ASP A 24 8.71 0.67 -16.26
CA ASP A 24 7.63 -0.25 -16.67
C ASP A 24 6.76 -0.74 -15.52
N LEU A 25 7.37 -1.10 -14.40
CA LEU A 25 6.68 -1.63 -13.23
C LEU A 25 5.72 -0.58 -12.62
N ILE A 26 6.23 0.61 -12.31
CA ILE A 26 5.40 1.73 -11.80
C ILE A 26 4.44 2.23 -12.89
N ALA A 27 4.88 2.30 -14.15
CA ALA A 27 4.01 2.70 -15.26
C ALA A 27 2.79 1.77 -15.37
N SER A 28 2.98 0.46 -15.22
CA SER A 28 1.87 -0.51 -15.20
C SER A 28 0.92 -0.28 -14.03
N VAL A 29 1.44 0.05 -12.85
CA VAL A 29 0.60 0.39 -11.69
C VAL A 29 -0.22 1.64 -11.96
N LEU A 30 0.40 2.72 -12.45
CA LEU A 30 -0.29 3.99 -12.76
C LEU A 30 -1.33 3.82 -13.88
N GLN A 31 -1.03 3.01 -14.89
CA GLN A 31 -2.00 2.66 -15.92
C GLN A 31 -3.20 1.92 -15.34
N SER A 32 -2.97 0.97 -14.41
CA SER A 32 -4.06 0.27 -13.74
C SER A 32 -4.90 1.21 -12.87
N PHE A 33 -4.31 2.28 -12.30
CA PHE A 33 -5.08 3.32 -11.61
C PHE A 33 -5.99 4.07 -12.59
N GLN A 34 -5.46 4.54 -13.72
CA GLN A 34 -6.28 5.24 -14.72
C GLN A 34 -7.43 4.38 -15.25
N GLN A 35 -7.18 3.08 -15.43
CA GLN A 35 -8.18 2.15 -15.96
C GLN A 35 -9.26 1.79 -14.93
N HIS A 36 -8.88 1.56 -13.67
CA HIS A 36 -9.77 0.93 -12.69
C HIS A 36 -10.13 1.82 -11.50
N CYS A 37 -9.43 2.94 -11.30
CA CYS A 37 -9.62 3.82 -10.15
C CYS A 37 -8.97 5.19 -10.38
N ALA A 38 -9.48 5.97 -11.34
CA ALA A 38 -8.89 7.25 -11.74
C ALA A 38 -8.75 8.25 -10.58
N GLY A 39 -9.57 8.15 -9.54
CA GLY A 39 -9.42 8.94 -8.32
C GLY A 39 -8.04 8.79 -7.65
N LEU A 40 -7.33 7.67 -7.82
CA LEU A 40 -5.97 7.51 -7.29
C LEU A 40 -4.94 8.38 -8.01
N THR A 41 -5.18 8.77 -9.26
CA THR A 41 -4.34 9.75 -9.97
C THR A 41 -4.76 11.19 -9.69
N ASP A 42 -5.98 11.42 -9.18
CA ASP A 42 -6.45 12.74 -8.73
C ASP A 42 -6.10 13.06 -7.27
N ALA A 43 -5.58 12.07 -6.53
CA ALA A 43 -5.16 12.19 -5.14
C ALA A 43 -3.80 12.89 -5.00
N ARG A 44 -3.46 13.30 -3.77
CA ARG A 44 -2.06 13.61 -3.44
C ARG A 44 -1.23 12.33 -3.52
N VAL A 45 0.07 12.43 -3.81
CA VAL A 45 0.98 11.28 -3.88
C VAL A 45 2.27 11.51 -3.11
N VAL A 46 2.68 10.50 -2.35
CA VAL A 46 4.00 10.40 -1.72
C VAL A 46 4.69 9.16 -2.28
N VAL A 47 5.83 9.35 -2.93
CA VAL A 47 6.65 8.24 -3.45
C VAL A 47 7.90 8.09 -2.60
N VAL A 48 8.07 6.92 -2.00
CA VAL A 48 9.25 6.60 -1.18
C VAL A 48 10.18 5.69 -1.96
N PHE A 49 11.39 6.17 -2.21
CA PHE A 49 12.46 5.43 -2.87
C PHE A 49 13.33 4.72 -1.84
N ASP A 50 12.84 3.62 -1.26
CA ASP A 50 13.67 2.81 -0.36
C ASP A 50 14.91 2.29 -1.09
N THR A 51 16.02 2.12 -0.37
CA THR A 51 17.32 1.84 -0.98
C THR A 51 17.90 0.50 -0.51
N PHE A 52 19.10 0.18 -0.95
CA PHE A 52 19.85 -1.01 -0.52
C PHE A 52 20.65 -0.74 0.75
N ALA A 53 20.91 -1.79 1.51
CA ALA A 53 21.75 -1.74 2.72
C ALA A 53 23.23 -1.96 2.39
N ARG A 54 23.55 -2.73 1.35
CA ARG A 54 24.92 -3.10 0.97
C ARG A 54 25.07 -3.25 -0.53
N ILE A 55 26.25 -2.92 -1.04
CA ILE A 55 26.67 -3.25 -2.40
C ILE A 55 27.54 -4.51 -2.33
N THR A 56 27.20 -5.52 -3.13
CA THR A 56 27.85 -6.84 -3.14
C THR A 56 27.89 -7.40 -4.56
N SER A 57 28.84 -8.28 -4.87
CA SER A 57 28.95 -8.90 -6.19
C SER A 57 27.72 -9.73 -6.60
N GLN A 58 27.07 -10.40 -5.65
CA GLN A 58 25.83 -11.16 -5.89
C GLN A 58 24.63 -10.47 -5.23
N PRO A 59 23.64 -9.98 -6.02
CA PRO A 59 22.50 -9.27 -5.47
C PRO A 59 21.58 -10.19 -4.64
N ARG A 60 21.10 -9.68 -3.50
CA ARG A 60 20.08 -10.32 -2.65
C ARG A 60 19.05 -9.26 -2.25
N LEU A 61 18.16 -8.91 -3.18
CA LEU A 61 17.25 -7.77 -3.04
C LEU A 61 16.37 -7.85 -1.79
N LYS A 62 15.86 -9.05 -1.44
CA LYS A 62 15.07 -9.25 -0.19
C LYS A 62 15.86 -8.89 1.08
N LYS A 63 17.19 -9.05 1.06
CA LYS A 63 18.10 -8.65 2.16
C LYS A 63 18.69 -7.25 1.98
N GLY A 64 18.28 -6.52 0.95
CA GLY A 64 18.80 -5.20 0.64
C GLY A 64 20.23 -5.20 0.10
N HIS A 65 20.67 -6.26 -0.58
CA HIS A 65 21.98 -6.26 -1.24
C HIS A 65 21.80 -6.01 -2.74
N ALA A 66 22.48 -4.99 -3.27
CA ALA A 66 22.49 -4.64 -4.69
C ALA A 66 23.88 -4.90 -5.30
N SER A 67 23.96 -5.08 -6.62
CA SER A 67 25.25 -5.02 -7.33
C SER A 67 25.65 -3.57 -7.60
N PRO A 68 26.93 -3.28 -7.92
CA PRO A 68 27.36 -1.94 -8.33
C PRO A 68 26.53 -1.38 -9.50
N GLU A 69 26.29 -2.21 -10.52
CA GLU A 69 25.53 -1.83 -11.72
C GLU A 69 24.08 -1.49 -11.37
N LEU A 70 23.47 -2.26 -10.45
CA LEU A 70 22.11 -1.99 -9.99
C LEU A 70 22.05 -0.71 -9.13
N ALA A 71 23.09 -0.41 -8.35
CA ALA A 71 23.14 0.82 -7.57
C ALA A 71 23.19 2.05 -8.48
N GLU A 72 23.98 2.00 -9.55
CA GLU A 72 24.05 3.06 -10.58
C GLU A 72 22.73 3.19 -11.34
N SER A 73 22.16 2.05 -11.79
CA SER A 73 20.88 2.06 -12.51
C SER A 73 19.73 2.57 -11.64
N TYR A 74 19.78 2.35 -10.31
CA TYR A 74 18.77 2.86 -9.39
C TYR A 74 18.79 4.40 -9.27
N ALA A 75 19.96 5.04 -9.35
CA ALA A 75 20.04 6.50 -9.36
C ALA A 75 19.36 7.10 -10.61
N LEU A 76 19.49 6.45 -11.77
CA LEU A 76 18.77 6.83 -12.99
C LEU A 76 17.26 6.50 -12.87
N TYR A 77 16.91 5.34 -12.32
CA TYR A 77 15.51 4.96 -12.05
C TYR A 77 14.76 6.01 -11.23
N LYS A 78 15.35 6.51 -10.13
CA LYS A 78 14.72 7.54 -9.29
C LYS A 78 14.35 8.78 -10.11
N ARG A 79 15.25 9.25 -10.98
CA ARG A 79 15.01 10.40 -11.87
C ARG A 79 13.87 10.12 -12.85
N ASN A 80 13.88 8.95 -13.48
CA ASN A 80 12.85 8.56 -14.44
C ASN A 80 11.46 8.46 -13.77
N ILE A 81 11.38 7.88 -12.56
CA ILE A 81 10.12 7.80 -11.81
C ILE A 81 9.65 9.16 -11.35
N LYS A 82 10.54 10.05 -10.87
CA LYS A 82 10.14 11.42 -10.54
C LYS A 82 9.50 12.12 -11.74
N GLN A 83 10.08 12.00 -12.92
CA GLN A 83 9.50 12.55 -14.15
C GLN A 83 8.14 11.92 -14.50
N LEU A 84 8.04 10.60 -14.44
CA LEU A 84 6.78 9.88 -14.69
C LEU A 84 5.67 10.33 -13.74
N ILE A 85 5.94 10.39 -12.44
CA ILE A 85 4.98 10.80 -11.41
C ILE A 85 4.57 12.27 -11.61
N LEU A 86 5.54 13.15 -11.87
CA LEU A 86 5.26 14.55 -12.18
C LEU A 86 4.39 14.70 -13.43
N GLN A 87 4.50 13.82 -14.43
CA GLN A 87 3.64 13.85 -15.62
C GLN A 87 2.24 13.30 -15.34
N THR A 88 2.14 12.20 -14.58
CA THR A 88 0.87 11.53 -14.29
C THR A 88 -0.01 12.33 -13.33
N TYR A 89 0.58 12.95 -12.31
CA TYR A 89 -0.14 13.70 -11.27
C TYR A 89 -0.19 15.21 -11.52
N ARG A 90 0.24 15.67 -12.71
CA ARG A 90 0.13 17.09 -13.08
C ARG A 90 -1.32 17.45 -13.32
N HIS A 91 -1.80 18.50 -12.68
CA HIS A 91 -3.08 19.10 -13.05
C HIS A 91 -2.86 20.33 -13.95
N GLU A 92 -3.82 20.62 -14.83
CA GLU A 92 -3.78 21.78 -15.73
C GLU A 92 -3.59 23.11 -14.97
N GLN A 93 -4.03 23.16 -13.72
CA GLN A 93 -3.96 24.31 -12.83
C GLN A 93 -2.55 24.55 -12.22
N ASP A 94 -1.63 23.58 -12.33
CA ASP A 94 -0.29 23.67 -11.70
C ASP A 94 0.71 24.59 -12.46
N GLY A 95 0.27 25.26 -13.53
CA GLY A 95 1.08 26.23 -14.28
C GLY A 95 2.28 25.62 -15.03
N GLN A 96 3.00 26.47 -15.78
CA GLN A 96 4.25 26.09 -16.46
C GLN A 96 5.45 26.36 -15.56
N GLY A 97 5.69 25.48 -14.58
CA GLY A 97 6.87 25.54 -13.73
C GLY A 97 6.55 25.13 -12.30
N GLN A 98 6.53 23.82 -12.04
CA GLN A 98 6.40 23.33 -10.67
C GLN A 98 7.77 23.43 -10.00
N THR A 99 7.94 24.42 -9.11
CA THR A 99 9.14 24.47 -8.27
C THR A 99 9.07 23.32 -7.28
N VAL A 100 10.21 22.66 -7.09
CA VAL A 100 10.36 21.58 -6.12
C VAL A 100 11.24 22.11 -5.01
N SER A 101 10.68 22.21 -3.82
CA SER A 101 11.44 22.55 -2.61
C SER A 101 12.05 21.29 -2.01
N GLU A 102 13.20 21.43 -1.35
CA GLU A 102 13.88 20.34 -0.65
C GLU A 102 13.96 20.62 0.85
N SER A 103 13.77 19.56 1.63
CA SER A 103 13.89 19.59 3.09
C SER A 103 14.46 18.26 3.59
N HIS A 104 14.93 18.25 4.83
CA HIS A 104 15.49 17.06 5.47
C HIS A 104 14.62 16.64 6.67
N ALA A 105 14.52 15.33 6.88
CA ALA A 105 13.81 14.74 8.01
C ALA A 105 14.51 13.46 8.49
N GLU A 106 13.99 12.85 9.55
CA GLU A 106 14.53 11.59 10.10
C GLU A 106 13.46 10.49 10.20
N ALA A 107 13.80 9.30 9.72
CA ALA A 107 13.07 8.07 9.99
C ALA A 107 13.62 7.39 11.26
N GLU A 108 12.88 7.48 12.36
CA GLU A 108 13.33 7.03 13.69
C GLU A 108 12.81 5.64 14.06
N PHE A 109 13.65 4.68 14.40
CA PHE A 109 13.22 3.31 14.70
C PHE A 109 14.05 2.71 15.83
N GLY A 110 13.50 1.73 16.54
CA GLY A 110 14.19 1.17 17.71
C GLY A 110 14.37 2.24 18.80
N PHE A 111 15.42 2.06 19.62
CA PHE A 111 15.77 3.02 20.67
C PHE A 111 16.44 4.27 20.10
N ASP A 112 17.57 4.10 19.39
CA ASP A 112 18.38 5.21 18.87
C ASP A 112 18.55 5.20 17.35
N GLY A 113 17.84 4.33 16.64
CA GLY A 113 17.96 4.19 15.21
C GLY A 113 17.36 5.39 14.47
N ARG A 114 18.15 5.98 13.56
CA ARG A 114 17.71 7.08 12.69
C ARG A 114 18.27 6.89 11.29
N VAL A 115 17.50 7.29 10.29
CA VAL A 115 17.96 7.41 8.91
C VAL A 115 17.50 8.77 8.41
N GLU A 116 18.45 9.57 7.92
CA GLU A 116 18.17 10.83 7.28
C GLU A 116 17.38 10.63 5.97
N LEU A 117 16.43 11.51 5.75
CA LEU A 117 15.54 11.53 4.59
C LEU A 117 15.72 12.85 3.86
N LEU A 118 15.96 12.80 2.56
CA LEU A 118 15.73 13.93 1.67
C LEU A 118 14.26 13.90 1.23
N ILE A 119 13.56 15.01 1.42
CA ILE A 119 12.17 15.19 1.00
C ILE A 119 12.14 16.29 -0.06
N SER A 120 11.71 15.94 -1.27
CA SER A 120 11.47 16.89 -2.36
C SER A 120 9.96 17.01 -2.58
N GLN A 121 9.40 18.21 -2.57
CA GLN A 121 7.95 18.42 -2.66
C GLN A 121 7.60 19.58 -3.59
N THR A 122 6.54 19.43 -4.38
CA THR A 122 5.99 20.53 -5.18
C THR A 122 5.41 21.64 -4.30
N ASP A 123 5.37 22.88 -4.77
CA ASP A 123 4.80 24.00 -4.00
C ASP A 123 3.34 23.74 -3.57
N SER A 124 2.57 23.06 -4.42
CA SER A 124 1.19 22.65 -4.13
C SER A 124 1.07 21.53 -3.09
N ARG A 125 2.21 20.93 -2.68
CA ARG A 125 2.32 19.77 -1.79
C ARG A 125 1.60 18.51 -2.27
N LYS A 126 1.09 18.51 -3.51
CA LYS A 126 0.38 17.37 -4.10
C LYS A 126 1.32 16.21 -4.42
N ILE A 127 2.58 16.48 -4.74
CA ILE A 127 3.56 15.46 -5.10
C ILE A 127 4.76 15.59 -4.16
N THR A 128 5.05 14.51 -3.45
CA THR A 128 6.17 14.41 -2.51
C THR A 128 7.03 13.20 -2.84
N PHE A 129 8.35 13.38 -2.85
CA PHE A 129 9.33 12.33 -2.98
C PHE A 129 10.13 12.21 -1.69
N ILE A 130 10.34 10.99 -1.20
CA ILE A 130 11.16 10.71 -0.02
C ILE A 130 12.29 9.78 -0.41
N GLU A 131 13.52 10.19 -0.13
CA GLU A 131 14.75 9.45 -0.41
C GLU A 131 15.56 9.26 0.87
N PRO A 132 15.50 8.08 1.52
CA PRO A 132 16.36 7.77 2.65
C PRO A 132 17.81 7.56 2.22
N VAL A 133 18.76 8.05 3.04
CA VAL A 133 20.20 7.82 2.81
C VAL A 133 20.63 6.37 3.04
N ALA A 134 19.81 5.57 3.72
CA ALA A 134 20.06 4.16 4.00
C ALA A 134 18.77 3.34 3.98
N ARG A 135 18.86 2.03 3.66
CA ARG A 135 17.69 1.15 3.55
C ARG A 135 16.79 1.20 4.78
N LEU A 136 15.52 1.50 4.59
CA LEU A 136 14.47 1.43 5.59
C LEU A 136 13.79 0.06 5.61
N GLY A 137 13.49 -0.51 4.45
CA GLY A 137 12.50 -1.58 4.30
C GLY A 137 11.07 -1.03 4.17
N PHE A 138 10.15 -1.88 3.72
CA PHE A 138 8.78 -1.49 3.39
C PHE A 138 8.04 -0.82 4.55
N GLY A 139 8.02 -1.44 5.74
CA GLY A 139 7.24 -0.90 6.85
C GLY A 139 7.69 0.49 7.30
N LEU A 140 9.01 0.72 7.39
CA LEU A 140 9.55 2.03 7.74
C LEU A 140 9.39 3.05 6.61
N ALA A 141 9.44 2.63 5.35
CA ALA A 141 9.15 3.50 4.21
C ALA A 141 7.71 4.03 4.26
N VAL A 142 6.72 3.15 4.49
CA VAL A 142 5.31 3.55 4.66
C VAL A 142 5.15 4.52 5.83
N ARG A 143 5.79 4.24 6.98
CA ARG A 143 5.72 5.15 8.14
C ARG A 143 6.32 6.52 7.85
N SER A 144 7.44 6.60 7.14
CA SER A 144 8.03 7.88 6.75
C SER A 144 7.09 8.69 5.88
N ALA A 145 6.39 8.06 4.93
CA ALA A 145 5.34 8.72 4.15
C ALA A 145 4.17 9.17 5.02
N LEU A 146 3.66 8.31 5.91
CA LEU A 146 2.54 8.67 6.80
C LEU A 146 2.81 9.92 7.67
N ARG A 147 4.07 10.20 8.01
CA ARG A 147 4.45 11.39 8.79
C ARG A 147 4.33 12.71 8.02
N VAL A 148 4.26 12.67 6.69
CA VAL A 148 4.08 13.87 5.85
C VAL A 148 2.70 13.93 5.21
N VAL A 149 1.84 12.93 5.46
CA VAL A 149 0.45 12.91 4.98
C VAL A 149 -0.39 13.87 5.80
N GLU A 150 -1.15 14.73 5.11
CA GLU A 150 -2.10 15.67 5.73
C GLU A 150 -3.57 15.23 5.54
N THR A 151 -3.83 14.20 4.74
CA THR A 151 -5.19 13.73 4.44
C THR A 151 -5.71 12.71 5.46
N PRO A 152 -7.04 12.66 5.69
CA PRO A 152 -7.64 11.73 6.64
C PRO A 152 -7.48 10.25 6.25
N TYR A 153 -7.36 9.96 4.96
CA TYR A 153 -7.15 8.61 4.44
C TYR A 153 -5.86 8.51 3.62
N VAL A 154 -5.34 7.29 3.56
CA VAL A 154 -4.23 6.91 2.69
C VAL A 154 -4.58 5.69 1.85
N TRP A 155 -4.03 5.64 0.65
CA TRP A 155 -3.92 4.42 -0.14
C TRP A 155 -2.46 3.97 -0.12
N VAL A 156 -2.16 2.79 0.43
CA VAL A 156 -0.78 2.26 0.42
C VAL A 156 -0.60 1.34 -0.77
N GLN A 157 0.40 1.62 -1.60
CA GLN A 157 0.70 0.94 -2.85
C GLN A 157 2.15 0.42 -2.85
N GLN A 158 2.30 -0.90 -2.96
CA GLN A 158 3.58 -1.51 -3.32
C GLN A 158 3.79 -1.41 -4.84
N HIS A 159 5.04 -1.17 -5.26
CA HIS A 159 5.34 -0.94 -6.68
C HIS A 159 4.99 -2.09 -7.64
N ASP A 160 4.77 -3.31 -7.14
CA ASP A 160 4.56 -4.52 -7.93
C ASP A 160 3.15 -5.11 -7.79
N TRP A 161 2.15 -4.27 -7.51
CA TRP A 161 0.74 -4.67 -7.53
C TRP A 161 -0.07 -3.80 -8.48
N ALA A 162 -0.76 -4.42 -9.45
CA ALA A 162 -1.70 -3.73 -10.33
C ALA A 162 -3.15 -3.98 -9.90
N LEU A 163 -4.02 -3.01 -10.18
CA LEU A 163 -5.46 -3.19 -10.15
C LEU A 163 -5.92 -4.00 -11.37
N GLU A 164 -6.89 -4.90 -11.19
CA GLU A 164 -7.46 -5.76 -12.24
C GLU A 164 -8.98 -5.57 -12.40
N ALA A 165 -9.59 -4.79 -11.53
CA ALA A 165 -11.03 -4.53 -11.55
C ALA A 165 -11.30 -3.15 -10.95
N ASP A 166 -12.44 -2.57 -11.34
CA ASP A 166 -12.83 -1.24 -10.92
C ASP A 166 -13.03 -1.17 -9.40
N ILE A 167 -12.46 -0.14 -8.78
CA ILE A 167 -12.52 0.05 -7.34
C ILE A 167 -13.46 1.23 -7.04
N PRO A 168 -14.52 1.02 -6.24
CA PRO A 168 -15.47 2.08 -5.88
C PRO A 168 -14.88 2.99 -4.80
N LEU A 169 -13.79 3.71 -5.11
CA LEU A 169 -13.01 4.50 -4.16
C LEU A 169 -13.84 5.58 -3.46
N GLU A 170 -14.61 6.35 -4.22
CA GLU A 170 -15.44 7.43 -3.67
C GLU A 170 -16.49 6.89 -2.67
N PRO A 171 -17.32 5.87 -3.02
CA PRO A 171 -18.17 5.18 -2.05
C PRO A 171 -17.43 4.64 -0.83
N LEU A 172 -16.26 4.02 -1.01
CA LEU A 172 -15.47 3.48 0.10
C LEU A 172 -15.04 4.57 1.08
N LEU A 173 -14.57 5.72 0.59
CA LEU A 173 -14.19 6.84 1.44
C LEU A 173 -15.38 7.42 2.21
N GLU A 174 -16.55 7.51 1.58
CA GLU A 174 -17.79 7.95 2.27
C GLU A 174 -18.21 6.97 3.37
N ILE A 175 -18.14 5.66 3.11
CA ILE A 175 -18.45 4.63 4.09
C ILE A 175 -17.48 4.72 5.27
N MET A 176 -16.18 4.86 5.00
CA MET A 176 -15.16 5.03 6.04
C MET A 176 -15.41 6.28 6.88
N GLN A 177 -15.72 7.41 6.23
CA GLN A 177 -16.05 8.67 6.90
C GLN A 177 -17.32 8.56 7.75
N GLY A 178 -18.38 7.97 7.21
CA GLY A 178 -19.65 7.75 7.92
C GLY A 178 -19.49 6.84 9.14
N SER A 179 -18.49 5.95 9.14
CA SER A 179 -18.19 5.06 10.26
C SER A 179 -17.36 5.71 11.38
N GLU A 180 -16.95 6.98 11.27
CA GLU A 180 -15.99 7.56 12.21
C GLU A 180 -16.45 7.61 13.67
N GLY A 181 -17.76 7.74 13.89
CA GLY A 181 -18.40 7.68 15.21
C GLY A 181 -19.19 6.40 15.49
N ASP A 182 -19.07 5.38 14.63
CA ASP A 182 -19.72 4.08 14.85
C ASP A 182 -18.77 3.13 15.60
N ASP A 183 -18.98 3.00 16.91
CA ASP A 183 -18.22 2.09 17.76
C ASP A 183 -18.58 0.61 17.53
N ALA A 184 -19.72 0.32 16.91
CA ALA A 184 -20.17 -1.04 16.66
C ALA A 184 -19.58 -1.61 15.36
N VAL A 185 -19.53 -0.80 14.30
CA VAL A 185 -19.09 -1.23 12.95
C VAL A 185 -18.09 -0.24 12.33
N PRO A 186 -16.96 0.04 13.00
CA PRO A 186 -15.96 0.97 12.46
C PRO A 186 -15.31 0.42 11.19
N VAL A 187 -15.16 1.26 10.15
CA VAL A 187 -14.48 0.93 8.89
C VAL A 187 -13.22 1.80 8.78
N LYS A 188 -12.08 1.27 9.27
CA LYS A 188 -10.82 2.05 9.33
C LYS A 188 -9.76 1.57 8.35
N TYR A 189 -9.92 0.39 7.79
CA TYR A 189 -9.01 -0.22 6.82
C TYR A 189 -9.81 -1.10 5.87
N VAL A 190 -9.60 -0.96 4.55
CA VAL A 190 -10.20 -1.81 3.52
C VAL A 190 -9.10 -2.31 2.59
N SER A 191 -8.88 -3.62 2.57
CA SER A 191 -8.01 -4.29 1.59
C SER A 191 -8.82 -4.82 0.41
N LEU A 192 -8.11 -5.18 -0.65
CA LEU A 192 -8.68 -5.69 -1.90
C LEU A 192 -8.33 -7.16 -2.11
N PRO A 193 -9.23 -7.94 -2.75
CA PRO A 193 -9.02 -9.36 -2.99
C PRO A 193 -7.93 -9.60 -4.04
N SER A 194 -6.93 -10.40 -3.66
CA SER A 194 -5.99 -11.05 -4.57
C SER A 194 -6.35 -12.54 -4.72
N VAL A 195 -5.62 -13.27 -5.57
CA VAL A 195 -5.91 -14.68 -5.89
C VAL A 195 -6.10 -15.56 -4.65
N ARG A 196 -5.25 -15.40 -3.63
CA ARG A 196 -5.31 -16.18 -2.37
C ARG A 196 -6.44 -15.76 -1.42
N MET A 197 -7.15 -14.68 -1.72
CA MET A 197 -8.25 -14.16 -0.90
C MET A 197 -9.62 -14.44 -1.51
N LYS A 198 -9.68 -15.16 -2.63
CA LYS A 198 -10.96 -15.52 -3.21
C LYS A 198 -11.81 -16.27 -2.20
N ARG A 199 -13.05 -15.83 -2.05
CA ARG A 199 -14.01 -16.41 -1.11
C ARG A 199 -13.48 -16.45 0.34
N TYR A 200 -12.69 -15.45 0.75
CA TYR A 200 -12.05 -15.39 2.06
C TYR A 200 -12.98 -15.67 3.25
N ALA A 201 -14.22 -15.16 3.21
CA ALA A 201 -15.20 -15.30 4.29
C ALA A 201 -15.60 -16.75 4.60
N VAL A 202 -15.41 -17.65 3.63
CA VAL A 202 -15.70 -19.10 3.77
C VAL A 202 -14.43 -19.95 3.74
N SER A 203 -13.26 -19.32 3.80
CA SER A 203 -11.98 -20.04 3.84
C SER A 203 -11.73 -20.67 5.22
N PRO A 204 -10.91 -21.74 5.31
CA PRO A 204 -10.51 -22.36 6.57
C PRO A 204 -9.93 -21.36 7.58
N HIS A 205 -9.23 -20.33 7.09
CA HIS A 205 -8.69 -19.25 7.91
C HIS A 205 -9.72 -18.51 8.77
N VAL A 206 -10.99 -18.51 8.35
CA VAL A 206 -12.13 -17.93 9.04
C VAL A 206 -12.98 -19.02 9.68
N THR A 207 -13.37 -20.03 8.90
CA THR A 207 -14.38 -21.01 9.31
C THR A 207 -13.92 -21.94 10.41
N ASP A 208 -12.62 -22.20 10.54
CA ASP A 208 -12.10 -23.13 11.55
C ASP A 208 -12.09 -22.51 12.95
N HIS A 209 -12.17 -21.19 13.05
CA HIS A 209 -12.23 -20.48 14.33
C HIS A 209 -13.64 -19.96 14.60
N ALA A 210 -14.32 -20.52 15.62
CA ALA A 210 -15.72 -20.21 15.93
C ALA A 210 -16.01 -18.72 16.07
N GLY A 211 -15.17 -17.99 16.82
CA GLY A 211 -15.36 -16.54 17.00
C GLY A 211 -15.14 -15.71 15.73
N LEU A 212 -14.27 -16.16 14.81
CA LEU A 212 -14.07 -15.43 13.55
C LEU A 212 -15.25 -15.67 12.62
N ARG A 213 -15.73 -16.92 12.55
CA ARG A 213 -16.93 -17.30 11.81
C ARG A 213 -18.16 -16.52 12.28
N GLU A 214 -18.38 -16.42 13.59
CA GLU A 214 -19.48 -15.62 14.16
C GLU A 214 -19.35 -14.13 13.85
N LEU A 215 -18.14 -13.57 13.95
CA LEU A 215 -17.88 -12.19 13.54
C LEU A 215 -18.15 -11.97 12.06
N THR A 216 -17.76 -12.90 11.19
CA THR A 216 -18.06 -12.84 9.75
C THR A 216 -19.56 -12.85 9.50
N THR A 217 -20.31 -13.76 10.13
CA THR A 217 -21.77 -13.81 10.00
C THR A 217 -22.45 -12.53 10.48
N SER A 218 -21.97 -11.91 11.55
CA SER A 218 -22.59 -10.69 12.12
C SER A 218 -22.20 -9.41 11.39
N LEU A 219 -20.98 -9.31 10.86
CA LEU A 219 -20.44 -8.07 10.29
C LEU A 219 -20.51 -8.01 8.77
N LYS A 220 -20.38 -9.14 8.05
CA LYS A 220 -20.45 -9.15 6.58
C LYS A 220 -21.79 -8.58 6.12
N ARG A 221 -21.76 -7.53 5.31
CA ARG A 221 -22.95 -6.84 4.84
C ARG A 221 -22.64 -5.93 3.64
N ASP A 222 -23.71 -5.47 3.01
CA ASP A 222 -23.63 -4.39 2.03
C ASP A 222 -23.74 -3.04 2.73
N PHE A 223 -22.86 -2.13 2.35
CA PHE A 223 -22.88 -0.73 2.74
C PHE A 223 -23.39 0.11 1.56
N VAL A 224 -23.93 1.29 1.88
CA VAL A 224 -24.46 2.22 0.89
C VAL A 224 -23.85 3.60 1.15
N ALA A 225 -23.22 4.16 0.14
CA ALA A 225 -22.66 5.50 0.18
C ALA A 225 -23.77 6.54 -0.05
N GLN A 226 -23.66 7.72 0.57
CA GLN A 226 -24.70 8.75 0.50
C GLN A 226 -24.80 9.33 -0.92
N SER A 227 -23.67 9.49 -1.61
CA SER A 227 -23.66 9.99 -2.99
C SER A 227 -24.22 9.00 -4.01
N GLN A 228 -24.19 7.71 -3.72
CA GLN A 228 -24.53 6.62 -4.65
C GLN A 228 -25.42 5.57 -3.97
N PRO A 229 -26.68 5.92 -3.62
CA PRO A 229 -27.54 5.05 -2.82
C PRO A 229 -27.95 3.75 -3.52
N GLU A 230 -27.87 3.71 -4.85
CA GLU A 230 -28.19 2.52 -5.65
C GLU A 230 -27.02 1.54 -5.72
N GLN A 231 -25.79 1.99 -5.46
CA GLN A 231 -24.61 1.14 -5.47
C GLN A 231 -24.36 0.53 -4.10
N LYS A 232 -24.45 -0.80 -4.03
CA LYS A 232 -24.12 -1.56 -2.82
C LYS A 232 -22.63 -1.92 -2.81
N ILE A 233 -21.96 -1.60 -1.71
CA ILE A 233 -20.55 -1.91 -1.48
C ILE A 233 -20.48 -3.05 -0.46
N SER A 234 -20.24 -4.26 -0.94
CA SER A 234 -20.14 -5.43 -0.05
C SER A 234 -18.79 -5.47 0.65
N LEU A 235 -18.79 -5.54 1.98
CA LEU A 235 -17.59 -5.71 2.80
C LEU A 235 -17.75 -6.92 3.72
N THR A 236 -16.66 -7.65 3.92
CA THR A 236 -16.55 -8.69 4.96
C THR A 236 -15.45 -8.31 5.95
N PRO A 237 -15.57 -8.64 7.25
CA PRO A 237 -14.46 -8.46 8.18
C PRO A 237 -13.25 -9.25 7.70
N LEU A 238 -12.08 -8.65 7.85
CA LEU A 238 -10.79 -9.20 7.51
C LEU A 238 -9.99 -9.39 8.78
N PHE A 239 -9.40 -10.57 8.98
CA PHE A 239 -8.70 -10.92 10.23
C PHE A 239 -7.18 -10.86 10.10
N PHE A 240 -6.69 -9.91 9.30
CA PHE A 240 -5.28 -9.72 9.02
C PHE A 240 -5.01 -8.31 8.49
N TRP A 241 -3.82 -7.78 8.76
CA TRP A 241 -3.33 -6.54 8.17
C TRP A 241 -2.32 -6.88 7.07
N PHE A 242 -2.63 -6.56 5.82
CA PHE A 242 -1.78 -6.89 4.68
C PHE A 242 -0.97 -5.70 4.17
N ASP A 243 0.11 -6.00 3.45
CA ASP A 243 0.98 -5.02 2.79
C ASP A 243 0.51 -4.64 1.38
N LYS A 244 -0.28 -5.52 0.74
CA LYS A 244 -0.88 -5.31 -0.58
C LYS A 244 -1.78 -4.07 -0.61
N PRO A 245 -2.15 -3.54 -1.79
CA PRO A 245 -2.95 -2.33 -1.89
C PRO A 245 -4.20 -2.29 -0.99
N HIS A 246 -4.33 -1.18 -0.26
CA HIS A 246 -5.41 -0.95 0.68
C HIS A 246 -5.62 0.55 0.91
N VAL A 247 -6.84 0.90 1.30
CA VAL A 247 -7.19 2.22 1.85
C VAL A 247 -7.32 2.13 3.37
N ALA A 248 -6.86 3.14 4.10
CA ALA A 248 -6.95 3.17 5.55
C ALA A 248 -7.04 4.60 6.10
N ALA A 249 -7.69 4.77 7.24
CA ALA A 249 -7.67 6.01 7.99
C ALA A 249 -6.25 6.29 8.51
N THR A 250 -5.68 7.44 8.16
CA THR A 250 -4.27 7.81 8.42
C THR A 250 -3.95 7.73 9.91
N ALA A 251 -4.79 8.33 10.75
CA ALA A 251 -4.60 8.32 12.21
C ALA A 251 -4.67 6.90 12.80
N HIS A 252 -5.59 6.07 12.31
CA HIS A 252 -5.71 4.67 12.74
C HIS A 252 -4.49 3.84 12.31
N TYR A 253 -3.99 4.05 11.09
CA TYR A 253 -2.78 3.41 10.58
C TYR A 253 -1.59 3.69 11.51
N LEU A 254 -1.33 4.97 11.79
CA LEU A 254 -0.24 5.37 12.69
C LEU A 254 -0.43 4.76 14.08
N ALA A 255 -1.63 4.84 14.67
CA ALA A 255 -1.89 4.35 16.01
C ALA A 255 -1.79 2.81 16.14
N ARG A 256 -2.19 2.04 15.13
CA ARG A 256 -2.20 0.57 15.18
C ARG A 256 -0.92 -0.05 14.70
N VAL A 257 -0.37 0.45 13.60
CA VAL A 257 0.83 -0.13 12.97
C VAL A 257 2.10 0.46 13.58
N PHE A 258 2.10 1.76 13.90
CA PHE A 258 3.28 2.49 14.35
C PHE A 258 3.07 3.28 15.67
N PRO A 259 2.51 2.67 16.74
CA PRO A 259 2.23 3.39 17.99
C PRO A 259 3.49 3.98 18.65
N THR A 260 4.65 3.38 18.39
CA THR A 260 5.94 3.84 18.92
C THR A 260 7.05 3.57 17.90
N ARG A 261 8.24 4.16 18.14
CA ARG A 261 9.46 3.90 17.34
C ARG A 261 9.92 2.43 17.40
N LEU A 262 9.48 1.67 18.41
CA LEU A 262 9.80 0.25 18.59
C LEU A 262 8.90 -0.69 17.77
N ALA A 263 7.79 -0.17 17.22
CA ALA A 263 6.79 -0.99 16.54
C ALA A 263 7.32 -1.68 15.27
N MET A 264 8.31 -1.08 14.59
CA MET A 264 8.86 -1.57 13.33
C MET A 264 10.38 -1.40 13.30
N ARG A 265 11.11 -2.44 12.90
CA ARG A 265 12.56 -2.42 12.68
C ARG A 265 12.87 -2.28 11.19
N ARG A 266 14.13 -1.97 10.87
CA ARG A 266 14.61 -1.90 9.49
C ARG A 266 14.43 -3.24 8.78
N GLY A 267 13.88 -3.19 7.57
CA GLY A 267 13.68 -4.36 6.72
C GLY A 267 12.46 -5.22 7.07
N GLU A 268 11.72 -4.92 8.14
CA GLU A 268 10.48 -5.62 8.49
C GLU A 268 9.33 -5.19 7.55
N PHE A 269 8.48 -6.17 7.24
CA PHE A 269 7.21 -5.98 6.56
C PHE A 269 6.11 -5.75 7.59
N ILE A 270 5.08 -4.98 7.23
CA ILE A 270 3.97 -4.69 8.16
C ILE A 270 3.17 -5.99 8.36
N GLU A 271 2.93 -6.72 7.27
CA GLU A 271 2.21 -7.98 7.23
C GLU A 271 2.78 -9.03 8.18
N ASP A 272 4.09 -9.30 8.08
CA ASP A 272 4.78 -10.33 8.87
C ASP A 272 4.64 -10.11 10.39
N LYS A 273 4.67 -8.85 10.83
CA LYS A 273 4.71 -8.50 12.26
C LYS A 273 3.36 -8.07 12.80
N ILE A 274 2.75 -7.11 12.11
CA ILE A 274 1.52 -6.45 12.53
C ILE A 274 0.33 -7.27 12.07
N GLY A 275 0.35 -7.87 10.88
CA GLY A 275 -0.69 -8.77 10.41
C GLY A 275 -0.88 -9.96 11.35
N GLN A 276 0.22 -10.61 11.75
CA GLN A 276 0.17 -11.73 12.70
C GLN A 276 -0.34 -11.31 14.09
N ARG A 277 0.18 -10.20 14.63
CA ARG A 277 -0.32 -9.64 15.90
C ARG A 277 -1.81 -9.29 15.82
N ALA A 278 -2.24 -8.72 14.71
CA ALA A 278 -3.63 -8.35 14.50
C ALA A 278 -4.52 -9.59 14.51
N ARG A 279 -4.16 -10.61 13.74
CA ARG A 279 -4.90 -11.88 13.70
C ARG A 279 -5.04 -12.54 15.07
N ALA A 280 -3.95 -12.62 15.83
CA ALA A 280 -3.98 -13.19 17.18
C ALA A 280 -5.00 -12.46 18.07
N GLN A 281 -4.94 -11.13 18.10
CA GLN A 281 -5.86 -10.31 18.90
C GLN A 281 -7.31 -10.38 18.40
N MET A 282 -7.54 -10.54 17.10
CA MET A 282 -8.89 -10.70 16.55
C MET A 282 -9.50 -12.05 16.88
N LYS A 283 -8.69 -13.13 16.95
CA LYS A 283 -9.14 -14.43 17.48
C LYS A 283 -9.56 -14.32 18.96
N GLU A 284 -8.96 -13.39 19.70
CA GLU A 284 -9.33 -13.06 21.09
C GLU A 284 -10.52 -12.06 21.18
N GLY A 285 -11.20 -11.75 20.08
CA GLY A 285 -12.38 -10.86 20.07
C GLY A 285 -12.07 -9.37 19.94
N GLN A 286 -10.81 -8.96 19.73
CA GLN A 286 -10.44 -7.55 19.58
C GLN A 286 -10.56 -7.04 18.13
N TRP A 287 -11.55 -7.51 17.35
CA TRP A 287 -11.69 -7.10 15.95
C TRP A 287 -11.94 -5.58 15.80
N ALA A 288 -12.81 -4.99 16.61
CA ALA A 288 -13.14 -3.55 16.54
C ALA A 288 -11.90 -2.64 16.75
N LYS A 289 -10.89 -3.11 17.49
CA LYS A 289 -9.61 -2.40 17.66
C LYS A 289 -8.86 -2.23 16.33
N TRP A 290 -8.96 -3.22 15.45
CA TRP A 290 -8.27 -3.26 14.16
C TRP A 290 -9.16 -2.73 13.03
N ALA A 291 -10.47 -2.98 13.09
CA ALA A 291 -11.47 -2.44 12.17
C ALA A 291 -11.08 -2.65 10.68
N THR A 292 -10.54 -3.84 10.41
CA THR A 292 -10.04 -4.27 9.10
C THR A 292 -11.13 -4.99 8.31
N TRP A 293 -11.32 -4.54 7.09
CA TRP A 293 -12.32 -5.04 6.15
C TRP A 293 -11.67 -5.46 4.83
N LEU A 294 -12.36 -6.32 4.11
CA LEU A 294 -12.05 -6.72 2.75
C LEU A 294 -13.20 -6.27 1.86
N TYR A 295 -12.87 -5.56 0.77
CA TYR A 295 -13.82 -5.34 -0.31
C TYR A 295 -14.22 -6.69 -0.92
N TYR A 296 -15.51 -7.00 -0.91
CA TYR A 296 -16.00 -8.36 -1.09
C TYR A 296 -17.16 -8.49 -2.10
N PRO A 297 -17.04 -7.88 -3.30
CA PRO A 297 -18.06 -8.04 -4.33
C PRO A 297 -18.12 -9.50 -4.80
N ASP A 298 -19.28 -9.90 -5.32
CA ASP A 298 -19.53 -11.25 -5.86
C ASP A 298 -19.07 -12.37 -4.90
N ASP A 299 -19.38 -12.21 -3.61
CA ASP A 299 -18.97 -13.13 -2.55
C ASP A 299 -17.45 -13.42 -2.51
N GLY A 300 -16.66 -12.45 -2.95
CA GLY A 300 -15.20 -12.50 -2.98
C GLY A 300 -14.62 -13.25 -4.18
N ASP A 301 -15.39 -13.45 -5.27
CA ASP A 301 -14.88 -14.08 -6.48
C ASP A 301 -14.20 -13.11 -7.45
N LEU A 302 -14.51 -11.81 -7.36
CA LEU A 302 -13.84 -10.78 -8.14
C LEU A 302 -12.38 -10.64 -7.71
N LEU A 303 -11.48 -10.70 -8.68
CA LEU A 303 -10.06 -10.44 -8.46
C LEU A 303 -9.78 -8.95 -8.68
N CYS A 304 -9.36 -8.25 -7.63
CA CYS A 304 -9.04 -6.82 -7.74
C CYS A 304 -7.55 -6.55 -7.91
N LEU A 305 -6.69 -7.49 -7.48
CA LEU A 305 -5.25 -7.29 -7.42
C LEU A 305 -4.45 -8.40 -8.11
N ARG A 306 -3.47 -8.01 -8.94
CA ARG A 306 -2.46 -8.90 -9.52
C ARG A 306 -1.05 -8.47 -9.15
N HIS A 307 -0.25 -9.44 -8.71
CA HIS A 307 1.17 -9.22 -8.41
C HIS A 307 1.99 -9.25 -9.71
N LEU A 308 2.85 -8.26 -9.91
CA LEU A 308 3.71 -8.08 -11.10
C LEU A 308 5.11 -8.71 -10.93
N MET A 309 5.39 -9.25 -9.74
CA MET A 309 6.65 -9.93 -9.42
C MET A 309 7.88 -9.03 -9.58
N GLY A 310 7.86 -7.85 -8.96
CA GLY A 310 8.87 -6.80 -9.18
C GLY A 310 10.32 -7.26 -8.94
N ARG A 311 10.53 -8.24 -8.05
CA ARG A 311 11.87 -8.79 -7.75
C ARG A 311 12.45 -9.69 -8.86
N THR A 312 11.61 -10.20 -9.76
CA THR A 312 12.02 -11.03 -10.91
C THR A 312 11.69 -10.35 -12.24
N TRP A 313 10.97 -9.22 -12.22
CA TRP A 313 10.62 -8.42 -13.39
C TRP A 313 11.87 -7.88 -14.09
N ARG A 314 11.95 -8.08 -15.41
CA ARG A 314 13.08 -7.67 -16.26
C ARG A 314 12.70 -6.60 -17.31
N GLY A 315 11.54 -5.96 -17.15
CA GLY A 315 10.99 -5.01 -18.12
C GLY A 315 10.19 -5.70 -19.23
N PHE A 316 9.44 -4.92 -20.02
CA PHE A 316 8.67 -5.43 -21.16
C PHE A 316 9.54 -6.06 -22.25
N ALA A 317 10.80 -5.62 -22.36
CA ALA A 317 11.79 -6.17 -23.29
C ALA A 317 12.61 -7.34 -22.70
N GLY A 318 12.37 -7.72 -21.44
CA GLY A 318 13.04 -8.86 -20.81
C GLY A 318 12.46 -10.20 -21.29
N PRO A 319 13.21 -11.31 -21.20
CA PRO A 319 12.64 -12.63 -21.46
C PRO A 319 11.46 -12.87 -20.52
N ILE A 320 10.29 -13.17 -21.09
CA ILE A 320 9.09 -13.53 -20.33
C ILE A 320 9.44 -14.79 -19.54
N ASN A 321 9.60 -14.67 -18.24
CA ASN A 321 9.69 -15.84 -17.37
C ASN A 321 8.29 -16.43 -17.26
N VAL A 322 7.92 -17.28 -18.22
CA VAL A 322 6.78 -18.20 -18.11
C VAL A 322 7.22 -19.37 -17.22
N LYS A 323 7.51 -19.07 -15.96
CA LYS A 323 7.61 -20.05 -14.88
C LYS A 323 7.00 -19.41 -13.66
N ASP A 324 5.69 -19.59 -13.54
CA ASP A 324 5.01 -19.99 -12.30
C ASP A 324 3.50 -20.05 -12.56
N GLY A 325 3.11 -21.02 -13.41
CA GLY A 325 1.77 -21.59 -13.45
C GLY A 325 1.64 -22.85 -12.59
N LEU A 326 2.56 -23.09 -11.66
CA LEU A 326 2.58 -24.26 -10.79
C LEU A 326 2.96 -23.84 -9.37
N ASN A 327 2.10 -24.23 -8.43
CA ASN A 327 2.27 -24.22 -6.98
C ASN A 327 3.72 -24.01 -6.50
N VAL A 328 4.02 -22.79 -6.10
CA VAL A 328 5.03 -22.58 -5.05
C VAL A 328 4.26 -22.65 -3.73
N ALA A 329 4.38 -23.79 -3.06
CA ALA A 329 4.17 -23.87 -1.64
C ALA A 329 5.14 -22.87 -0.99
N GLU A 330 4.65 -21.68 -0.66
CA GLU A 330 5.29 -20.83 0.31
C GLU A 330 4.86 -21.35 1.66
N ASP A 331 5.84 -21.97 2.34
CA ASP A 331 5.81 -22.54 3.67
C ASP A 331 4.64 -22.07 4.55
N ASP A 332 3.67 -22.97 4.72
CA ASP A 332 2.90 -23.08 5.95
C ASP A 332 3.90 -23.37 7.07
N GLU A 333 4.31 -22.34 7.81
CA GLU A 333 4.73 -22.51 9.20
C GLU A 333 4.63 -21.16 9.96
N SER A 334 3.72 -21.16 10.94
CA SER A 334 3.41 -20.20 12.02
C SER A 334 2.48 -19.01 11.74
#